data_AF-A0A8T3W3E4-F1
#
_entry.id   AF-A0A8T3W3E4-F1
#
_cell.length_a   1.000
_cell.length_b   1.000
_cell.length_c   1.000
_cell.angle_alpha   90.00
_cell.angle_beta   90.00
_cell.angle_gamma   90.00
#
_symmetry.space_group_name_H-M   'P 1'
#
loop_
_entity.id
_entity.type
_entity.pdbx_description
1 polymer ?
#
loop_
_entity_poly.entity_id
_entity_poly.type
_entity_poly.pdbx_seq_one_letter_code
_entity_poly.pdbx_strand_id
1 'polypeptide(L)'
;MVGIVYPDRPLLSIGSTFGMGKDGMHGQEYNLGVPIELAHKFFQTKLPPKVRNNLNGEGRTIIQHIFGKGQKFLTSENPYLFCVNNKGEETFLLRIVNVPGNATELGIDGNELERISKELSESLLPVEYLNGEFVHSIVYVPHNIDSFTQAAALLALTNNWISTAYAATRERTR
;
A
#
# COMPACT_ATOMS: atom_id res chain seq x y z
N MET A 1 -7.22 -6.05 -19.50
CA MET A 1 -7.04 -5.46 -18.15
C MET A 1 -6.37 -4.12 -18.36
N VAL A 2 -7.01 -3.01 -17.97
CA VAL A 2 -6.45 -1.66 -18.18
C VAL A 2 -5.85 -1.20 -16.87
N GLY A 3 -4.53 -1.27 -16.75
CA GLY A 3 -3.81 -0.63 -15.66
C GLY A 3 -3.77 0.86 -15.91
N ILE A 4 -4.35 1.66 -15.03
CA ILE A 4 -4.12 3.11 -15.05
C ILE A 4 -2.77 3.34 -14.39
N VAL A 5 -1.76 3.62 -15.22
CA VAL A 5 -0.46 4.13 -14.75
C VAL A 5 -0.66 5.63 -14.54
N TYR A 6 -0.53 6.11 -13.31
CA TYR A 6 -0.49 7.54 -13.07
C TYR A 6 0.86 8.05 -13.60
N PRO A 7 0.91 8.99 -14.58
CA PRO A 7 2.15 9.38 -15.25
C PRO A 7 3.23 9.94 -14.31
N ASP A 8 2.84 10.38 -13.11
CA ASP A 8 3.73 10.93 -12.09
C ASP A 8 3.81 10.06 -10.81
N ARG A 9 3.16 8.89 -10.76
CA ARG A 9 3.14 8.01 -9.57
C ARG A 9 3.22 6.52 -9.94
N PRO A 10 4.10 5.74 -9.31
CA PRO A 10 4.38 4.35 -9.70
C PRO A 10 3.38 3.34 -9.09
N LEU A 11 2.10 3.68 -9.01
CA LEU A 11 1.06 2.74 -8.59
C LEU A 11 0.35 2.19 -9.81
N LEU A 12 0.21 0.86 -9.86
CA LEU A 12 -0.65 0.16 -10.78
C LEU A 12 -1.97 -0.12 -10.07
N SER A 13 -3.10 0.31 -10.63
CA SER A 13 -4.38 -0.24 -10.19
C SER A 13 -4.57 -1.61 -10.86
N ILE A 14 -4.57 -2.68 -10.08
CA ILE A 14 -4.69 -4.05 -10.59
C ILE A 14 -6.10 -4.57 -10.27
N GLY A 15 -7.04 -4.22 -11.16
CA GLY A 15 -8.42 -4.64 -11.02
C GLY A 15 -9.21 -3.77 -10.04
N SER A 16 -10.39 -3.36 -10.49
CA SER A 16 -11.42 -2.83 -9.62
C SER A 16 -12.75 -3.45 -10.03
N THR A 17 -13.48 -3.97 -9.06
CA THR A 17 -14.91 -4.25 -9.21
C THR A 17 -15.66 -3.05 -8.66
N PHE A 18 -15.64 -1.93 -9.39
CA PHE A 18 -16.65 -0.89 -9.18
C PHE A 18 -17.95 -1.36 -9.85
N GLY A 19 -18.78 -2.09 -9.12
CA GLY A 19 -20.05 -2.59 -9.65
C GLY A 19 -21.14 -2.65 -8.60
N MET A 20 -22.26 -1.96 -8.85
CA MET A 20 -23.54 -2.36 -8.28
C MET A 20 -23.96 -3.67 -8.97
N GLY A 21 -23.58 -4.80 -8.39
CA GLY A 21 -24.14 -6.10 -8.76
C GLY A 21 -25.63 -6.13 -8.41
N LYS A 22 -26.42 -6.83 -9.23
CA LYS A 22 -27.90 -6.96 -9.08
C LYS A 22 -28.35 -7.53 -7.73
N ASP A 23 -27.45 -8.14 -6.95
CA ASP A 23 -27.80 -8.89 -5.74
C ASP A 23 -27.26 -8.27 -4.42
N GLY A 24 -26.76 -7.03 -4.45
CA GLY A 24 -26.42 -6.28 -3.24
C GLY A 24 -25.08 -6.68 -2.60
N MET A 25 -24.31 -5.65 -2.23
CA MET A 25 -23.03 -5.72 -1.50
C MET A 25 -21.92 -6.56 -2.14
N HIS A 26 -21.29 -6.01 -3.17
CA HIS A 26 -19.86 -6.26 -3.39
C HIS A 26 -19.08 -5.05 -2.88
N GLY A 27 -18.06 -5.30 -2.05
CA GLY A 27 -17.21 -4.27 -1.46
C GLY A 27 -16.56 -3.40 -2.53
N GLN A 28 -16.16 -2.19 -2.15
CA GLN A 28 -15.36 -1.35 -3.05
C GLN A 28 -13.92 -1.86 -3.05
N GLU A 29 -13.67 -2.85 -3.89
CA GLU A 29 -12.40 -3.55 -3.93
C GLU A 29 -11.54 -3.02 -5.08
N TYR A 30 -10.39 -2.45 -4.72
CA TYR A 30 -9.31 -2.13 -5.64
C TYR A 30 -8.02 -2.74 -5.11
N ASN A 31 -7.23 -3.35 -5.98
CA ASN A 31 -5.86 -3.72 -5.62
C ASN A 31 -4.88 -2.64 -6.07
N LEU A 32 -3.80 -2.48 -5.30
CA LEU A 32 -2.67 -1.65 -5.69
C LEU A 32 -1.46 -2.54 -5.97
N GLY A 33 -0.86 -2.38 -7.13
CA GLY A 33 0.41 -2.98 -7.50
C GLY A 33 1.55 -1.97 -7.36
N VAL A 34 2.64 -2.39 -6.74
CA VAL A 34 3.93 -1.67 -6.76
C VAL A 34 4.91 -2.49 -7.57
N PRO A 35 5.49 -1.97 -8.67
CA PRO A 35 6.49 -2.68 -9.46
C PRO A 35 7.62 -3.21 -8.57
N ILE A 36 8.05 -4.44 -8.84
CA ILE A 36 8.97 -5.15 -7.94
C ILE A 36 10.29 -4.41 -7.75
N GLU A 37 10.83 -3.75 -8.78
CA GLU A 37 12.09 -3.01 -8.68
C GLU A 37 11.95 -1.84 -7.70
N LEU A 38 10.77 -1.22 -7.69
CA LEU A 38 10.48 -0.14 -6.76
C LEU A 38 10.20 -0.67 -5.35
N ALA A 39 9.46 -1.78 -5.23
CA ALA A 39 9.24 -2.45 -3.96
C ALA A 39 10.57 -2.88 -3.31
N HIS A 40 11.51 -3.39 -4.11
CA HIS A 40 12.86 -3.72 -3.68
C HIS A 40 13.61 -2.49 -3.17
N LYS A 41 13.57 -1.36 -3.91
CA LYS A 41 14.15 -0.09 -3.43
C LYS A 41 13.54 0.37 -2.12
N PHE A 42 12.21 0.30 -1.98
CA PHE A 42 11.52 0.66 -0.75
C PHE A 42 11.91 -0.24 0.42
N PHE A 43 12.03 -1.56 0.20
CA PHE A 43 12.42 -2.53 1.21
C PHE A 43 13.88 -2.38 1.64
N GLN A 44 14.77 -1.98 0.74
CA GLN A 44 16.17 -1.75 1.09
C GLN A 44 16.40 -0.39 1.76
N THR A 45 15.48 0.56 1.60
CA THR A 45 15.63 1.90 2.16
C THR A 45 15.07 1.98 3.57
N LYS A 46 15.95 2.20 4.54
CA LYS A 46 15.59 2.42 5.94
C LYS A 46 14.62 3.61 6.08
N LEU A 47 13.52 3.40 6.80
CA LEU A 47 12.58 4.45 7.18
C LEU A 47 13.03 5.12 8.49
N PRO A 48 13.42 6.41 8.48
CA PRO A 48 13.81 7.09 9.70
C PRO A 48 12.61 7.26 10.65
N PRO A 49 12.77 7.10 11.99
CA PRO A 49 11.67 7.23 12.94
C PRO A 49 10.92 8.58 12.85
N LYS A 50 11.63 9.66 12.56
CA LYS A 50 11.04 10.99 12.35
C LYS A 50 10.08 10.99 11.15
N VAL A 51 10.47 10.37 10.04
CA VAL A 51 9.64 10.27 8.83
C VAL A 51 8.44 9.37 9.08
N ARG A 52 8.65 8.22 9.74
CA ARG A 52 7.56 7.31 10.17
C ARG A 52 6.51 8.03 11.04
N ASN A 53 6.96 8.81 12.02
CA ASN A 53 6.07 9.54 12.92
C ASN A 53 5.29 10.64 12.17
N ASN A 54 5.95 11.32 11.22
CA ASN A 54 5.31 12.32 10.36
C ASN A 54 4.23 11.68 9.47
N LEU A 55 4.57 10.59 8.76
CA LEU A 55 3.61 9.86 7.92
C LEU A 55 2.38 9.43 8.72
N ASN A 56 2.58 8.82 9.90
CA ASN A 56 1.46 8.44 10.77
C ASN A 56 0.68 9.64 11.32
N GLY A 57 1.34 10.77 11.58
CA GLY A 57 0.69 12.03 11.94
C GLY A 57 -0.23 12.55 10.84
N GLU A 58 0.29 12.67 9.62
CA GLU A 58 -0.45 13.08 8.42
C GLU A 58 -1.59 12.11 8.13
N GLY A 59 -1.34 10.79 8.24
CA GLY A 59 -2.37 9.77 8.04
C GLY A 59 -3.54 9.93 9.02
N ARG A 60 -3.26 10.24 10.29
CA ARG A 60 -4.31 10.55 11.27
C ARG A 60 -5.07 11.81 10.89
N THR A 61 -4.40 12.84 10.37
CA THR A 61 -5.06 14.05 9.87
C THR A 61 -5.98 13.76 8.69
N ILE A 62 -5.53 12.94 7.72
CA ILE A 62 -6.35 12.50 6.57
C ILE A 62 -7.60 11.76 7.07
N ILE A 63 -7.43 10.80 7.97
CA ILE A 63 -8.54 10.04 8.55
C ILE A 63 -9.53 10.97 9.27
N GLN A 64 -9.03 11.89 10.10
CA GLN A 64 -9.88 12.84 10.82
C GLN A 64 -10.66 13.77 9.88
N HIS A 65 -10.07 14.14 8.74
CA HIS A 65 -10.73 14.97 7.74
C HIS A 65 -11.87 14.22 7.05
N ILE A 66 -11.65 12.95 6.69
CA ILE A 66 -12.61 12.13 5.94
C ILE A 66 -13.72 11.56 6.84
N PHE A 67 -13.39 11.07 8.04
CA PHE A 67 -14.34 10.41 8.94
C PHE A 67 -14.87 11.31 10.05
N GLY A 68 -14.30 12.51 10.23
CA GLY A 68 -14.62 13.41 11.34
C GLY A 68 -13.83 13.13 12.62
N LYS A 69 -13.90 14.06 13.58
CA LYS A 69 -13.23 13.95 14.89
C LYS A 69 -13.94 12.91 15.77
N GLY A 70 -13.16 12.03 16.40
CA GLY A 70 -13.66 11.12 17.47
C GLY A 70 -13.91 9.68 17.05
N GLN A 71 -13.70 9.31 15.80
CA GLN A 71 -13.78 7.92 15.34
C GLN A 71 -12.62 7.09 15.91
N LYS A 72 -12.93 6.11 16.75
CA LYS A 72 -11.98 5.18 17.38
C LYS A 72 -12.24 3.76 16.91
N PHE A 73 -11.79 3.43 15.70
CA PHE A 73 -11.97 2.09 15.14
C PHE A 73 -10.79 1.64 14.28
N LEU A 74 -9.57 2.14 14.54
CA LEU A 74 -8.41 1.57 13.89
C LEU A 74 -8.03 0.26 14.60
N THR A 75 -7.73 -0.78 13.82
CA THR A 75 -7.13 -2.02 14.31
C THR A 75 -5.71 -1.82 14.87
N SER A 76 -5.06 -0.70 14.52
CA SER A 76 -3.78 -0.24 15.04
C SER A 76 -3.82 1.25 15.39
N GLU A 77 -3.08 1.71 16.40
CA GLU A 77 -2.96 3.15 16.70
C GLU A 77 -2.39 3.99 15.54
N ASN A 78 -1.73 3.32 14.60
CA ASN A 78 -1.04 3.93 13.47
C ASN A 78 -1.73 3.55 12.14
N PRO A 79 -2.03 4.54 11.27
CA PRO A 79 -2.59 4.28 9.95
C PRO A 79 -1.67 3.47 9.05
N TYR A 80 -0.35 3.59 9.20
CA TYR A 80 0.64 2.89 8.38
C TYR A 80 1.47 1.92 9.22
N LEU A 81 1.60 0.69 8.74
CA LEU A 81 2.55 -0.31 9.22
C LEU A 81 3.52 -0.65 8.09
N PHE A 82 4.80 -0.75 8.40
CA PHE A 82 5.86 -0.91 7.42
C PHE A 82 6.57 -2.26 7.55
N CYS A 83 7.19 -2.72 6.47
CA CYS A 83 8.00 -3.94 6.46
C CYS A 83 9.34 -3.71 7.17
N VAL A 84 9.87 -4.79 7.76
CA VAL A 84 11.21 -4.83 8.36
C VAL A 84 12.12 -5.65 7.45
N ASN A 85 13.31 -5.12 7.12
CA ASN A 85 14.26 -5.83 6.28
C ASN A 85 15.06 -6.89 7.06
N ASN A 86 15.91 -7.63 6.35
CA ASN A 86 16.80 -8.65 6.92
C ASN A 86 17.83 -8.11 7.94
N LYS A 87 18.02 -6.80 8.01
CA LYS A 87 18.87 -6.14 9.03
C LYS A 87 18.09 -5.76 10.30
N GLY A 88 16.80 -6.09 10.36
CA GLY A 88 15.92 -5.70 11.46
C GLY A 88 15.51 -4.23 11.42
N GLU A 89 15.64 -3.55 10.28
CA GLU A 89 15.31 -2.14 10.12
C GLU A 89 13.95 -1.98 9.45
N GLU A 90 13.10 -1.11 10.00
CA GLU A 90 11.85 -0.69 9.35
C GLU A 90 12.17 0.08 8.06
N THR A 91 11.39 -0.16 7.01
CA THR A 91 11.69 0.25 5.63
C THR A 91 10.58 1.14 5.05
N PHE A 92 10.80 1.74 3.89
CA PHE A 92 9.74 2.47 3.20
C PHE A 92 8.68 1.58 2.55
N LEU A 93 8.89 0.26 2.47
CA LEU A 93 7.89 -0.66 1.93
C LEU A 93 6.71 -0.75 2.92
N LEU A 94 5.52 -0.39 2.44
CA LEU A 94 4.30 -0.51 3.23
C LEU A 94 4.00 -1.99 3.44
N ARG A 95 3.58 -2.35 4.64
CA ARG A 95 3.03 -3.67 4.95
C ARG A 95 1.52 -3.62 4.87
N ILE A 96 0.94 -2.68 5.61
CA ILE A 96 -0.51 -2.49 5.76
C ILE A 96 -0.80 -1.00 5.92
N VAL A 97 -1.91 -0.55 5.35
CA VAL A 97 -2.56 0.72 5.69
C VAL A 97 -3.99 0.47 6.20
N ASN A 98 -4.33 1.13 7.32
CA ASN A 98 -5.57 0.91 8.06
C ASN A 98 -6.40 2.19 8.15
N VAL A 99 -7.72 2.03 8.07
CA VAL A 99 -8.71 3.10 8.31
C VAL A 99 -9.77 2.63 9.30
N PRO A 100 -10.59 3.53 9.89
CA PRO A 100 -11.62 3.14 10.83
C PRO A 100 -12.59 2.09 10.25
N GLY A 101 -12.76 0.98 10.96
CA GLY A 101 -13.64 -0.12 10.57
C GLY A 101 -13.22 -1.45 11.20
N ASN A 102 -13.90 -2.54 10.83
CA ASN A 102 -13.57 -3.88 11.32
C ASN A 102 -12.50 -4.52 10.43
N ALA A 103 -11.23 -4.36 10.80
CA ALA A 103 -10.09 -4.79 9.98
C ALA A 103 -10.18 -4.24 8.54
N THR A 104 -10.54 -2.96 8.44
CA THR A 104 -10.64 -2.26 7.15
C THR A 104 -9.27 -1.76 6.73
N GLU A 105 -8.64 -2.50 5.83
CA GLU A 105 -7.25 -2.33 5.51
C GLU A 105 -6.91 -2.65 4.06
N LEU A 106 -5.77 -2.14 3.64
CA LEU A 106 -5.12 -2.54 2.40
C LEU A 106 -3.72 -3.02 2.77
N GLY A 107 -3.41 -4.28 2.48
CA GLY A 107 -2.20 -4.92 2.98
C GLY A 107 -1.63 -5.96 2.03
N ILE A 108 -0.38 -6.32 2.27
CA ILE A 108 0.26 -7.48 1.64
C ILE A 108 -0.20 -8.73 2.37
N ASP A 109 -0.64 -9.76 1.64
CA ASP A 109 -1.00 -11.06 2.22
C ASP A 109 0.18 -11.63 3.03
N GLY A 110 -0.10 -12.29 4.16
CA GLY A 110 0.96 -12.84 5.03
C GLY A 110 1.89 -13.83 4.33
N ASN A 111 1.36 -14.67 3.44
CA ASN A 111 2.17 -15.61 2.65
C ASN A 111 3.01 -14.86 1.61
N GLU A 112 2.45 -13.80 1.03
CA GLU A 112 3.18 -12.94 0.09
C GLU A 112 4.27 -12.17 0.84
N LEU A 113 4.04 -11.72 2.06
CA LEU A 113 5.02 -11.03 2.91
C LEU A 113 6.23 -11.91 3.25
N GLU A 114 6.00 -13.19 3.57
CA GLU A 114 7.07 -14.17 3.79
C GLU A 114 7.87 -14.42 2.51
N ARG A 115 7.17 -14.62 1.39
CA ARG A 115 7.77 -14.78 0.06
C ARG A 115 8.62 -13.57 -0.33
N ILE A 116 8.07 -12.36 -0.22
CA ILE A 116 8.74 -11.07 -0.48
C ILE A 116 9.98 -10.92 0.39
N SER A 117 9.88 -11.24 1.69
CA SER A 117 11.02 -11.11 2.60
C SER A 117 12.18 -12.00 2.17
N LYS A 118 11.89 -13.18 1.60
CA LYS A 118 12.89 -14.10 1.04
C LYS A 118 13.39 -13.65 -0.35
N GLU A 119 12.48 -13.37 -1.28
CA GLU A 119 12.79 -13.02 -2.66
C GLU A 119 13.49 -11.66 -2.79
N LEU A 120 13.05 -10.63 -2.05
CA LEU A 120 13.70 -9.32 -2.02
C LEU A 120 15.04 -9.33 -1.29
N SER A 121 15.27 -10.27 -0.36
CA SER A 121 16.57 -10.39 0.32
C SER A 121 17.59 -11.15 -0.51
N GLU A 122 17.15 -12.08 -1.36
CA GLU A 122 18.01 -12.93 -2.19
C GLU A 122 18.16 -12.41 -3.63
N SER A 123 17.44 -11.34 -4.02
CA SER A 123 17.35 -10.85 -5.42
C SER A 123 16.87 -11.91 -6.42
N LEU A 124 16.15 -12.92 -5.93
CA LEU A 124 15.60 -14.01 -6.72
C LEU A 124 14.14 -13.69 -7.00
N LEU A 125 13.85 -13.02 -8.11
CA LEU A 125 12.48 -12.67 -8.47
C LEU A 125 11.98 -13.61 -9.59
N PRO A 126 11.00 -14.50 -9.32
CA PRO A 126 10.36 -15.30 -10.35
C PRO A 126 9.46 -14.40 -11.22
N VAL A 127 9.68 -14.45 -12.53
CA VAL A 127 8.95 -13.65 -13.52
C VAL A 127 7.57 -14.26 -13.76
N GLU A 128 6.50 -13.57 -13.38
CA GLU A 128 5.14 -13.91 -13.81
C GLU A 128 4.70 -13.04 -14.99
N TYR A 129 4.05 -13.67 -15.96
CA TYR A 129 3.60 -13.05 -17.21
C TYR A 129 2.10 -12.81 -17.18
N LEU A 130 1.68 -11.58 -17.48
CA LEU A 130 0.29 -11.24 -17.79
C LEU A 130 0.25 -10.60 -19.18
N ASN A 131 -0.41 -11.27 -20.14
CA ASN A 131 -0.64 -10.78 -21.51
C ASN A 131 0.63 -10.35 -22.30
N GLY A 132 1.78 -10.98 -22.04
CA GLY A 132 3.02 -10.69 -22.77
C GLY A 132 3.77 -9.45 -22.29
N GLU A 133 3.34 -8.82 -21.19
CA GLU A 133 4.04 -7.71 -20.54
C GLU A 133 4.62 -8.16 -19.19
N PHE A 134 5.87 -7.76 -18.92
CA PHE A 134 6.52 -7.94 -17.63
C PHE A 134 5.85 -7.01 -16.62
N VAL A 135 5.06 -7.55 -15.69
CA VAL A 135 4.57 -6.77 -14.54
C VAL A 135 4.68 -7.62 -13.28
N HIS A 136 5.92 -7.89 -12.86
CA HIS A 136 6.14 -8.43 -11.52
C HIS A 136 5.93 -7.30 -10.51
N SER A 137 4.90 -7.40 -9.68
CA SER A 137 4.53 -6.37 -8.71
C SER A 137 4.12 -6.98 -7.38
N ILE A 138 4.35 -6.24 -6.29
CA ILE A 138 3.74 -6.55 -4.99
C ILE A 138 2.32 -6.04 -5.01
N VAL A 139 1.36 -6.91 -4.70
CA VAL A 139 -0.06 -6.58 -4.71
C VAL A 139 -0.55 -6.35 -3.29
N TYR A 140 -1.14 -5.19 -3.06
CA TYR A 140 -1.86 -4.89 -1.84
C TYR A 140 -3.34 -5.17 -2.06
N VAL A 141 -3.88 -6.05 -1.23
CA VAL A 141 -5.25 -6.57 -1.33
C VAL A 141 -6.13 -5.88 -0.29
N PRO A 142 -7.35 -5.46 -0.66
CA PRO A 142 -8.31 -4.86 0.25
C PRO A 142 -8.92 -5.91 1.19
N HIS A 143 -9.18 -5.52 2.42
CA HIS A 143 -9.88 -6.34 3.41
C HIS A 143 -10.96 -5.48 4.10
N ASN A 144 -12.20 -6.00 4.13
CA ASN A 144 -13.38 -5.39 4.76
C ASN A 144 -13.62 -3.91 4.42
N ILE A 145 -13.61 -3.57 3.13
CA ILE A 145 -13.93 -2.22 2.63
C ILE A 145 -15.42 -2.15 2.24
N ASP A 146 -16.24 -1.71 3.19
CA ASP A 146 -17.70 -1.72 3.07
C ASP A 146 -18.30 -0.39 2.58
N SER A 147 -17.48 0.67 2.48
CA SER A 147 -17.96 2.01 2.14
C SER A 147 -17.01 2.81 1.24
N PHE A 148 -17.58 3.72 0.47
CA PHE A 148 -16.81 4.69 -0.33
C PHE A 148 -15.88 5.55 0.54
N THR A 149 -16.32 5.89 1.76
CA THR A 149 -15.50 6.66 2.72
C THR A 149 -14.21 5.91 3.09
N GLN A 150 -14.31 4.60 3.33
CA GLN A 150 -13.16 3.75 3.62
C GLN A 150 -12.23 3.62 2.41
N ALA A 151 -12.80 3.34 1.23
CA ALA A 151 -12.03 3.26 -0.02
C ALA A 151 -11.29 4.58 -0.33
N ALA A 152 -11.97 5.72 -0.18
CA ALA A 152 -11.39 7.05 -0.41
C ALA A 152 -10.26 7.36 0.58
N ALA A 153 -10.42 6.99 1.85
CA ALA A 153 -9.38 7.18 2.85
C ALA A 153 -8.16 6.30 2.59
N LEU A 154 -8.36 5.01 2.29
CA LEU A 154 -7.26 4.12 1.92
C LEU A 154 -6.52 4.62 0.67
N LEU A 155 -7.25 5.15 -0.33
CA LEU A 155 -6.65 5.73 -1.53
C LEU A 155 -5.86 7.00 -1.22
N ALA A 156 -6.37 7.88 -0.35
CA ALA A 156 -5.65 9.09 0.06
C ALA A 156 -4.37 8.74 0.83
N LEU A 157 -4.44 7.79 1.76
CA LEU A 157 -3.30 7.35 2.56
C LEU A 157 -2.23 6.68 1.68
N THR A 158 -2.62 5.77 0.81
CA THR A 158 -1.68 5.09 -0.12
C THR A 158 -1.00 6.08 -1.06
N ASN A 159 -1.72 7.09 -1.55
CA ASN A 159 -1.14 8.18 -2.33
C ASN A 159 -0.14 9.04 -1.54
N ASN A 160 -0.42 9.32 -0.26
CA ASN A 160 0.50 10.04 0.61
C ASN A 160 1.79 9.25 0.84
N TRP A 161 1.63 7.96 1.16
CA TRP A 161 2.75 7.05 1.35
C TRP A 161 3.61 6.93 0.10
N ILE A 162 3.04 6.61 -1.07
CA ILE A 162 3.84 6.36 -2.28
C ILE A 162 4.63 7.59 -2.70
N SER A 163 4.03 8.78 -2.55
CA SER A 163 4.70 10.05 -2.86
C SER A 163 5.93 10.25 -1.96
N THR A 164 5.78 9.95 -0.67
CA THR A 164 6.87 10.06 0.31
C THR A 164 7.95 9.02 0.07
N ALA A 165 7.56 7.75 -0.11
CA ALA A 165 8.49 6.65 -0.36
C ALA A 165 9.29 6.90 -1.64
N TYR A 166 8.61 7.32 -2.71
CA TYR A 166 9.26 7.61 -3.99
C TYR A 166 10.20 8.82 -3.91
N ALA A 167 9.83 9.89 -3.20
CA ALA A 167 10.73 11.02 -2.96
C ALA A 167 11.98 10.63 -2.15
N ALA A 168 11.84 9.69 -1.21
CA ALA A 168 12.94 9.20 -0.39
C ALA A 168 13.90 8.27 -1.15
N THR A 169 13.42 7.54 -2.16
CA THR A 169 14.22 6.56 -2.92
C THR A 169 14.62 7.01 -4.32
N ARG A 170 14.17 8.18 -4.78
CA ARG A 170 14.78 8.83 -5.94
C ARG A 170 16.23 9.14 -5.61
N GLU A 171 17.14 8.54 -6.38
CA GLU A 171 18.55 8.95 -6.39
C GLU A 171 18.58 10.47 -6.53
N ARG A 172 19.22 11.16 -5.58
CA ARG A 172 19.60 12.55 -5.79
C ARG A 172 20.55 12.53 -6.97
N THR A 173 20.03 12.82 -8.15
CA THR A 173 20.84 13.14 -9.32
C THR A 173 21.69 14.34 -8.89
N ARG A 174 22.96 14.07 -8.62
CA ARG A 174 23.97 15.09 -8.37
C ARG A 174 24.46 15.61 -9.71
#